data_AF-A0AA89B4I3-F1
#
_entry.id   AF-A0AA89B4I3-F1
#
_cell.length_a   1.000
_cell.length_b   1.000
_cell.length_c   1.000
_cell.angle_alpha   90.00
_cell.angle_beta   90.00
_cell.angle_gamma   90.00
#
_symmetry.space_group_name_H-M   'P 1'
#
loop_
_entity.id
_entity.type
_entity.pdbx_description
1 polymer ?
#
loop_
_entity_poly.entity_id
_entity_poly.type
_entity_poly.pdbx_seq_one_letter_code
_entity_poly.pdbx_strand_id
1 'polypeptide(L)'
;MPEPRLYDGAREARQVDNFFWHLEWYFEAFNIDDEEEKEKSKHELKMQFYSENAEDMAMINLQLLRQRGSIREYMKEYLALMFEIPKMSKRHLLCFFADGLQQWIVTELRRREPHDLAFAMAIVERLEDFKQGERPKSPRHERAKDGGDGRSKSGLPKATDDERSGDD
;
A
#
# COMPACT_ATOMS: atom_id res chain seq x y z
N MET A 1 -1.92 46.09 -9.70
CA MET A 1 -1.26 44.89 -9.13
C MET A 1 -2.37 43.94 -8.68
N PRO A 2 -2.38 42.65 -9.05
CA PRO A 2 -3.36 41.73 -8.50
C PRO A 2 -2.86 41.22 -7.15
N GLU A 3 -3.64 41.46 -6.10
CA GLU A 3 -3.42 40.84 -4.79
C GLU A 3 -3.59 39.31 -4.89
N PRO A 4 -2.80 38.51 -4.14
CA PRO A 4 -3.08 37.09 -3.99
C PRO A 4 -4.47 36.94 -3.35
N ARG A 5 -5.32 36.13 -3.98
CA ARG A 5 -6.69 35.93 -3.50
C ARG A 5 -6.64 35.36 -2.08
N LEU A 6 -7.31 36.03 -1.14
CA LEU A 6 -7.51 35.48 0.21
C LEU A 6 -8.24 34.13 0.09
N TYR A 7 -7.67 33.12 0.75
CA TYR A 7 -8.26 31.81 0.94
C TYR A 7 -9.56 31.95 1.74
N ASP A 8 -10.68 31.42 1.23
CA ASP A 8 -12.01 31.59 1.85
C ASP A 8 -12.31 30.56 2.95
N GLY A 9 -11.33 29.70 3.27
CA GLY A 9 -11.47 28.65 4.28
C GLY A 9 -12.17 27.38 3.78
N ALA A 10 -12.53 27.28 2.50
CA ALA A 10 -13.10 26.07 1.94
C ALA A 10 -12.08 24.93 1.93
N ARG A 11 -12.45 23.83 2.60
CA ARG A 11 -11.65 22.60 2.80
C ARG A 11 -11.52 21.76 1.53
N GLU A 12 -11.07 22.36 0.43
CA GLU A 12 -10.82 21.67 -0.83
C GLU A 12 -9.32 21.62 -1.08
N ALA A 13 -8.75 20.40 -1.19
CA ALA A 13 -7.32 20.18 -1.39
C ALA A 13 -6.74 20.99 -2.58
N ARG A 14 -7.58 21.26 -3.60
CA ARG A 14 -7.20 22.07 -4.76
C ARG A 14 -6.94 23.54 -4.42
N GLN A 15 -7.65 24.12 -3.45
CA GLN A 15 -7.44 25.51 -3.06
C GLN A 15 -6.17 25.67 -2.23
N VAL A 16 -5.88 24.67 -1.40
CA VAL A 16 -4.61 24.53 -0.69
C VAL A 16 -3.44 24.44 -1.66
N ASP A 17 -3.51 23.55 -2.65
CA ASP A 17 -2.44 23.38 -3.65
C ASP A 17 -2.25 24.65 -4.48
N ASN A 18 -3.36 25.30 -4.87
CA ASN A 18 -3.33 26.56 -5.59
C ASN A 18 -2.71 27.70 -4.75
N PHE A 19 -2.98 27.74 -3.44
CA PHE A 19 -2.38 28.72 -2.54
C PHE A 19 -0.87 28.53 -2.42
N PHE A 20 -0.39 27.29 -2.21
CA PHE A 20 1.04 27.02 -2.16
C PHE A 20 1.73 27.31 -3.49
N TRP A 21 1.08 27.01 -4.61
CA TRP A 21 1.60 27.35 -5.94
C TRP A 21 1.78 28.87 -6.11
N HIS A 22 0.78 29.66 -5.68
CA HIS A 22 0.88 31.12 -5.70
C HIS A 22 1.93 31.68 -4.71
N LEU A 23 2.14 31.00 -3.58
CA LEU A 23 3.15 31.36 -2.59
C LEU A 23 4.57 31.16 -3.12
N GLU A 24 4.82 30.07 -3.83
CA GLU A 24 6.11 29.82 -4.47
C GLU A 24 6.39 30.83 -5.59
N TRP A 25 5.37 31.19 -6.37
CA TRP A 25 5.47 32.27 -7.34
C TRP A 25 5.77 33.62 -6.67
N TYR A 26 5.21 33.89 -5.49
CA TYR A 26 5.51 35.10 -4.73
C TYR A 26 6.98 35.13 -4.29
N PHE A 27 7.51 34.05 -3.73
CA PHE A 27 8.92 34.00 -3.33
C PHE A 27 9.87 34.24 -4.51
N GLU A 28 9.57 33.63 -5.66
CA GLU A 28 10.33 33.82 -6.90
C GLU A 28 10.23 35.27 -7.43
N ALA A 29 9.01 35.83 -7.47
CA ALA A 29 8.77 37.17 -8.02
C ALA A 29 9.40 38.29 -7.18
N PHE A 30 9.60 38.07 -5.88
CA PHE A 30 10.21 39.03 -4.97
C PHE A 30 11.69 38.76 -4.70
N ASN A 31 12.31 37.83 -5.44
CA ASN A 31 13.74 37.50 -5.32
C ASN A 31 14.14 37.11 -3.89
N ILE A 32 13.19 36.52 -3.16
CA ILE A 32 13.43 35.92 -1.86
C ILE A 32 14.12 34.61 -2.22
N ASP A 33 15.43 34.53 -2.01
CA ASP A 33 16.23 33.31 -2.27
C ASP A 33 16.69 32.65 -0.97
N ASP A 34 16.36 33.26 0.17
CA ASP A 34 16.64 32.71 1.48
C ASP A 34 15.68 31.55 1.76
N GLU A 35 16.19 30.34 1.54
CA GLU A 35 15.46 29.10 1.74
C GLU A 35 14.99 28.93 3.19
N GLU A 36 15.74 29.46 4.17
CA GLU A 36 15.36 29.40 5.58
C GLU A 36 14.16 30.31 5.86
N GLU A 37 14.12 31.49 5.26
CA GLU A 37 13.01 32.43 5.39
C GLU A 37 11.75 31.94 4.65
N LYS A 38 11.92 31.27 3.50
CA LYS A 38 10.83 30.59 2.79
C LYS A 38 10.25 29.45 3.61
N GLU A 39 11.09 28.57 4.14
CA GLU A 39 10.64 27.43 4.93
C GLU A 39 9.98 27.88 6.23
N LYS A 40 10.53 28.89 6.91
CA LYS A 40 9.90 29.49 8.09
C LYS A 40 8.53 30.07 7.77
N SER A 41 8.40 30.81 6.67
CA SER A 41 7.12 31.41 6.25
C SER A 41 6.10 30.34 5.85
N LYS A 42 6.52 29.31 5.10
CA LYS A 42 5.67 28.15 4.76
C LYS A 42 5.24 27.41 6.02
N HIS A 43 6.14 27.22 6.98
CA HIS A 43 5.88 26.56 8.25
C HIS A 43 4.93 27.37 9.14
N GLU A 44 5.10 28.69 9.22
CA GLU A 44 4.26 29.60 10.00
C GLU A 44 2.85 29.72 9.40
N LEU A 45 2.73 29.78 8.08
CA LEU A 45 1.45 29.71 7.37
C LEU A 45 0.78 28.34 7.55
N LYS A 46 1.56 27.24 7.47
CA LYS A 46 1.06 25.91 7.82
C LYS A 46 0.56 25.91 9.26
N MET A 47 1.25 26.49 10.22
CA MET A 47 0.73 26.57 11.59
C MET A 47 -0.54 27.41 11.72
N GLN A 48 -0.62 28.56 11.05
CA GLN A 48 -1.77 29.46 11.14
C GLN A 48 -3.03 28.93 10.43
N PHE A 49 -2.87 28.14 9.35
CA PHE A 49 -3.98 27.56 8.61
C PHE A 49 -4.17 26.04 8.85
N TYR A 50 -3.22 25.36 9.49
CA TYR A 50 -3.21 23.92 9.72
C TYR A 50 -3.03 23.48 11.18
N SER A 51 -2.73 24.29 12.19
CA SER A 51 -2.36 23.71 13.51
C SER A 51 -3.47 22.90 14.21
N GLU A 52 -4.76 23.17 13.96
CA GLU A 52 -5.85 22.29 14.41
C GLU A 52 -6.13 21.17 13.38
N ASN A 53 -6.01 21.47 12.09
CA ASN A 53 -6.25 20.54 11.00
C ASN A 53 -5.10 19.53 10.79
N ALA A 54 -3.88 19.77 11.26
CA ALA A 54 -2.71 18.92 11.00
C ALA A 54 -2.73 17.68 11.89
N GLU A 55 -2.99 17.84 13.19
CA GLU A 55 -3.21 16.71 14.09
C GLU A 55 -4.46 15.92 13.68
N ASP A 56 -5.55 16.62 13.34
CA ASP A 56 -6.80 16.01 12.87
C ASP A 56 -6.61 15.27 11.54
N MET A 57 -5.90 15.86 10.57
CA MET A 57 -5.61 15.21 9.29
C MET A 57 -4.61 14.08 9.45
N ALA A 58 -3.59 14.22 10.30
CA ALA A 58 -2.69 13.12 10.64
C ALA A 58 -3.48 11.97 11.26
N MET A 59 -4.44 12.25 12.14
CA MET A 59 -5.31 11.25 12.74
C MET A 59 -6.24 10.59 11.72
N ILE A 60 -6.86 11.36 10.82
CA ILE A 60 -7.68 10.84 9.72
C ILE A 60 -6.83 9.97 8.79
N ASN A 61 -5.65 10.45 8.40
CA ASN A 61 -4.71 9.72 7.56
C ASN A 61 -4.25 8.42 8.24
N LEU A 62 -3.98 8.45 9.54
CA LEU A 62 -3.60 7.26 10.30
C LEU A 62 -4.75 6.23 10.37
N GLN A 63 -5.99 6.68 10.53
CA GLN A 63 -7.18 5.81 10.49
C GLN A 63 -7.40 5.17 9.12
N LEU A 64 -7.13 5.93 8.05
CA LEU A 64 -7.28 5.52 6.66
C LEU A 64 -6.05 4.81 6.09
N LEU A 65 -4.92 4.80 6.81
CA LEU A 65 -3.68 4.21 6.34
C LEU A 65 -3.89 2.72 6.10
N ARG A 66 -3.49 2.25 4.92
CA ARG A 66 -3.59 0.84 4.53
C ARG A 66 -2.29 0.40 3.86
N GLN A 67 -1.83 -0.80 4.18
CA GLN A 67 -0.66 -1.40 3.57
C GLN A 67 -0.95 -1.76 2.09
N ARG A 68 -0.61 -0.84 1.18
CA ARG A 68 -0.73 -1.02 -0.28
C ARG A 68 0.50 -1.69 -0.90
N GLY A 69 1.68 -1.44 -0.32
CA GLY A 69 2.98 -1.91 -0.80
C GLY A 69 3.68 -2.86 0.17
N SER A 70 5.00 -2.68 0.30
CA SER A 70 5.82 -3.43 1.25
C SER A 70 5.45 -3.11 2.70
N ILE A 71 5.88 -3.97 3.62
CA ILE A 71 5.67 -3.75 5.04
C ILE A 71 6.52 -2.56 5.51
N ARG A 72 7.76 -2.47 5.03
CA ARG A 72 8.68 -1.35 5.32
C ARG A 72 8.11 0.01 4.93
N GLU A 73 7.53 0.13 3.73
CA GLU A 73 6.91 1.39 3.29
C GLU A 73 5.75 1.78 4.19
N TYR A 74 4.86 0.84 4.49
CA TYR A 74 3.76 1.08 5.42
C TYR A 74 4.23 1.51 6.80
N MET A 75 5.25 0.84 7.36
CA MET A 75 5.82 1.20 8.65
C MET A 75 6.42 2.60 8.66
N LYS A 76 7.10 2.98 7.57
CA LYS A 76 7.67 4.33 7.41
C LYS A 76 6.57 5.40 7.42
N GLU A 77 5.50 5.18 6.64
CA GLU A 77 4.35 6.11 6.60
C GLU A 77 3.61 6.18 7.93
N TYR A 78 3.38 5.03 8.57
CA TYR A 78 2.75 4.94 9.87
C TYR A 78 3.52 5.71 10.96
N LEU A 79 4.85 5.54 10.99
CA LEU A 79 5.70 6.26 11.94
C LEU A 79 5.67 7.77 11.69
N ALA A 80 5.72 8.22 10.44
CA ALA A 80 5.65 9.65 10.11
C ALA A 80 4.37 10.30 10.67
N LEU A 81 3.21 9.68 10.44
CA LEU A 81 1.93 10.15 10.96
C LEU A 81 1.85 10.08 12.48
N MET A 82 2.45 9.06 13.11
CA MET A 82 2.52 8.98 14.57
C MET A 82 3.27 10.17 15.18
N PHE A 83 4.40 10.58 14.60
CA PHE A 83 5.20 11.68 15.12
C PHE A 83 4.49 13.04 15.01
N GLU A 84 3.57 13.18 14.06
CA GLU A 84 2.71 14.37 13.92
C GLU A 84 1.61 14.44 14.99
N ILE A 85 1.36 13.37 15.77
CA ILE A 85 0.29 13.29 16.78
C ILE A 85 0.88 13.01 18.18
N PRO A 86 1.45 14.01 18.87
CA PRO A 86 2.22 13.81 20.11
C PRO A 86 1.40 13.34 21.33
N LYS A 87 0.06 13.40 21.30
CA LYS A 87 -0.83 13.06 22.43
C LYS A 87 -1.57 11.72 22.29
N MET A 88 -1.06 10.79 21.49
CA MET A 88 -1.71 9.51 21.22
C MET A 88 -1.45 8.45 22.30
N SER A 89 -2.48 7.71 22.73
CA SER A 89 -2.29 6.60 23.69
C SER A 89 -1.68 5.37 23.01
N LYS A 90 -0.87 4.58 23.74
CA LYS A 90 -0.26 3.32 23.27
C LYS A 90 -1.29 2.32 22.70
N ARG A 91 -2.46 2.23 23.32
CA ARG A 91 -3.56 1.35 22.87
C ARG A 91 -4.07 1.77 21.49
N HIS A 92 -4.26 3.07 21.28
CA HIS A 92 -4.71 3.61 20.00
C HIS A 92 -3.65 3.42 18.91
N LEU A 93 -2.36 3.60 19.22
CA LEU A 93 -1.28 3.30 18.30
C LEU A 93 -1.34 1.86 17.81
N LEU A 94 -1.42 0.89 18.73
CA LEU A 94 -1.53 -0.52 18.36
C LEU A 94 -2.76 -0.84 17.50
N CYS A 95 -3.92 -0.30 17.85
CA CYS A 95 -5.15 -0.54 17.07
C CYS A 95 -5.01 -0.01 15.65
N PHE A 96 -4.61 1.25 15.46
CA PHE A 96 -4.47 1.81 14.10
C PHE A 96 -3.36 1.14 13.30
N PHE A 97 -2.27 0.74 13.96
CA PHE A 97 -1.20 -0.01 13.30
C PHE A 97 -1.71 -1.34 12.75
N ALA A 98 -2.48 -2.09 13.55
CA ALA A 98 -3.05 -3.36 13.13
C ALA A 98 -4.15 -3.20 12.06
N ASP A 99 -5.01 -2.20 12.21
CA ASP A 99 -6.14 -1.96 11.29
C ASP A 99 -5.69 -1.63 9.86
N GLY A 100 -4.51 -1.01 9.72
CA GLY A 100 -3.93 -0.68 8.43
C GLY A 100 -3.18 -1.83 7.74
N LEU A 101 -2.84 -2.91 8.45
CA LEU A 101 -2.03 -4.00 7.90
C LEU A 101 -2.86 -4.99 7.08
N GLN A 102 -2.19 -5.74 6.20
CA GLN A 102 -2.83 -6.85 5.49
C GLN A 102 -3.31 -7.93 6.46
N GLN A 103 -4.46 -8.54 6.15
CA GLN A 103 -5.16 -9.49 7.03
C GLN A 103 -4.29 -10.64 7.56
N TRP A 104 -3.40 -11.19 6.73
CA TRP A 104 -2.51 -12.27 7.15
C TRP A 104 -1.49 -11.84 8.22
N ILE A 105 -1.03 -10.58 8.18
CA ILE A 105 -0.15 -9.99 9.20
C ILE A 105 -0.95 -9.76 10.49
N VAL A 106 -2.17 -9.24 10.37
CA VAL A 106 -3.07 -9.03 11.50
C VAL A 106 -3.35 -10.34 12.22
N THR A 107 -3.58 -11.44 11.48
CA THR A 107 -3.75 -12.78 12.05
C THR A 107 -2.51 -13.21 12.85
N GLU A 108 -1.31 -12.97 12.31
CA GLU A 108 -0.07 -13.34 12.99
C GLU A 108 0.24 -12.44 14.20
N LEU A 109 -0.11 -11.16 14.13
CA LEU A 109 -0.05 -10.24 15.28
C LEU A 109 -1.00 -10.71 16.39
N ARG A 110 -2.24 -11.10 16.06
CA ARG A 110 -3.19 -11.65 17.04
C ARG A 110 -2.65 -12.92 17.70
N ARG A 111 -1.97 -13.79 16.95
CA ARG A 111 -1.35 -15.01 17.50
C ARG A 111 -0.23 -14.72 18.50
N ARG A 112 0.48 -13.61 18.34
CA ARG A 112 1.66 -13.25 19.15
C ARG A 112 1.35 -12.23 20.26
N GLU A 113 0.13 -11.69 20.29
CA GLU A 113 -0.39 -10.78 21.32
C GLU A 113 0.59 -9.64 21.70
N PRO A 114 0.89 -8.72 20.78
CA PRO A 114 1.80 -7.62 21.08
C PRO A 114 1.26 -6.70 22.18
N HIS A 115 2.06 -6.48 23.22
CA HIS A 115 1.72 -5.59 24.33
C HIS A 115 2.07 -4.11 24.07
N ASP A 116 2.92 -3.82 23.09
CA ASP A 116 3.28 -2.47 22.67
C ASP A 116 3.61 -2.39 21.17
N LEU A 117 3.68 -1.17 20.66
CA LEU A 117 3.95 -0.90 19.25
C LEU A 117 5.33 -1.43 18.81
N ALA A 118 6.35 -1.33 19.67
CA ALA A 118 7.70 -1.77 19.34
C ALA A 118 7.75 -3.29 19.12
N PHE A 119 7.07 -4.06 19.97
CA PHE A 119 6.95 -5.50 19.83
C PHE A 119 6.13 -5.88 18.59
N ALA A 120 5.04 -5.15 18.31
CA ALA A 120 4.27 -5.34 17.07
C ALA A 120 5.14 -5.10 15.82
N MET A 121 5.94 -4.02 15.82
CA MET A 121 6.86 -3.70 14.73
C MET A 121 7.93 -4.79 14.54
N ALA A 122 8.54 -5.27 15.63
CA ALA A 122 9.54 -6.35 15.56
C ALA A 122 8.96 -7.67 15.01
N ILE A 123 7.70 -7.98 15.32
CA ILE A 123 6.99 -9.12 14.71
C ILE A 123 6.85 -8.89 13.20
N VAL A 124 6.35 -7.72 12.82
CA VAL A 124 5.99 -7.37 11.44
C VAL A 124 7.22 -7.30 10.53
N GLU A 125 8.34 -6.73 10.99
CA GLU A 125 9.62 -6.73 10.27
C GLU A 125 10.09 -8.15 9.97
N ARG A 126 10.00 -9.06 10.95
CA ARG A 126 10.38 -10.47 10.77
C ARG A 126 9.47 -11.21 9.80
N LEU A 127 8.23 -10.76 9.61
CA LEU A 127 7.27 -11.39 8.69
C LEU A 127 7.49 -11.01 7.23
N GLU A 128 8.15 -9.90 6.95
CA GLU A 128 8.49 -9.50 5.58
C GLU A 128 9.42 -10.53 4.92
N ASP A 129 10.33 -11.12 5.71
CA ASP A 129 11.27 -12.15 5.26
C ASP A 129 10.58 -13.50 4.95
N PHE A 130 9.47 -13.82 5.63
CA PHE A 130 8.75 -15.08 5.44
C PHE A 130 8.05 -15.19 4.09
N LYS A 131 7.54 -14.08 3.52
CA LYS A 131 6.86 -14.09 2.21
C LYS A 131 7.80 -14.39 1.03
N GLN A 132 9.10 -14.20 1.19
CA GLN A 132 10.09 -14.56 0.16
C GLN A 132 10.61 -16.00 0.28
N GLY A 133 10.47 -16.63 1.46
CA GLY A 133 11.01 -17.97 1.74
C GLY A 133 10.12 -19.14 1.31
N GLU A 134 8.80 -18.96 1.21
CA GLU A 134 7.84 -20.03 0.91
C GLU A 134 7.28 -19.94 -0.52
N ARG A 135 8.15 -20.08 -1.52
CA ARG A 135 7.73 -20.64 -2.81
C ARG A 135 8.07 -22.13 -2.78
N PRO A 136 7.10 -23.05 -2.59
CA PRO A 136 7.38 -24.46 -2.80
C PRO A 136 7.80 -24.62 -4.26
N LYS A 137 9.07 -24.99 -4.48
CA LYS A 137 9.54 -25.45 -5.79
C LYS A 137 8.73 -26.70 -6.12
N SER A 138 7.78 -26.57 -7.04
CA SER A 138 7.03 -27.69 -7.58
C SER A 138 8.03 -28.79 -7.97
N PRO A 139 7.87 -30.04 -7.49
CA PRO A 139 8.75 -31.12 -7.89
C PRO A 139 8.63 -31.30 -9.40
N ARG A 140 9.69 -30.94 -10.12
CA ARG A 140 9.82 -31.17 -11.56
C ARG A 140 9.88 -32.69 -11.72
N HIS A 141 8.79 -33.27 -12.23
CA HIS A 141 8.75 -34.70 -12.52
C HIS A 141 9.66 -34.96 -13.73
N GLU A 142 10.94 -35.23 -13.48
CA GLU A 142 11.80 -35.87 -14.46
C GLU A 142 11.25 -37.27 -14.70
N ARG A 143 10.82 -37.53 -15.93
CA ARG A 143 10.70 -38.90 -16.45
C ARG A 143 11.68 -39.01 -17.61
N ALA A 144 12.72 -39.79 -17.34
CA ALA A 144 13.75 -40.16 -18.28
C ALA A 144 13.17 -40.90 -19.50
N LYS A 145 13.81 -40.70 -20.64
CA LYS A 145 13.57 -41.40 -21.91
C LYS A 145 14.01 -42.86 -21.80
N ASP A 146 13.15 -43.76 -22.28
CA ASP A 146 13.47 -45.11 -22.77
C ASP A 146 12.32 -45.43 -23.75
N GLY A 147 12.48 -45.59 -25.07
CA GLY A 147 13.41 -46.43 -25.80
C GLY A 147 12.59 -47.56 -26.46
N GLY A 148 12.10 -47.39 -27.70
CA GLY A 148 11.27 -48.42 -28.34
C GLY A 148 10.83 -48.11 -29.78
N ASP A 149 11.63 -48.59 -30.73
CA ASP A 149 11.43 -48.65 -32.18
C ASP A 149 10.27 -49.60 -32.58
N GLY A 150 9.63 -49.38 -33.74
CA GLY A 150 8.58 -50.29 -34.21
C GLY A 150 7.61 -49.76 -35.27
N ARG A 151 8.11 -49.49 -36.47
CA ARG A 151 7.34 -49.24 -37.71
C ARG A 151 6.54 -50.50 -38.11
N SER A 152 5.23 -50.39 -38.41
CA SER A 152 4.58 -51.10 -39.54
C SER A 152 3.13 -50.68 -39.81
N LYS A 153 2.88 -50.52 -41.11
CA LYS A 153 1.60 -50.26 -41.78
C LYS A 153 0.72 -51.51 -41.80
N SER A 154 -0.59 -51.35 -41.69
CA SER A 154 -1.57 -52.11 -42.49
C SER A 154 -2.93 -51.42 -42.46
N GLY A 155 -3.42 -51.04 -43.63
CA GLY A 155 -4.81 -50.64 -43.82
C GLY A 155 -5.65 -51.77 -44.42
N LEU A 156 -6.95 -51.47 -44.49
CA LEU A 156 -7.97 -51.97 -45.44
C LEU A 156 -8.69 -53.31 -45.10
N PRO A 157 -9.92 -53.52 -45.60
CA PRO A 157 -11.16 -53.43 -44.81
C PRO A 157 -12.06 -54.68 -44.94
N LYS A 158 -13.24 -54.71 -44.29
CA LYS A 158 -14.41 -55.39 -44.88
C LYS A 158 -15.74 -54.95 -44.24
N ALA A 159 -16.67 -54.55 -45.11
CA ALA A 159 -18.12 -54.48 -44.91
C ALA A 159 -18.69 -55.91 -44.70
N THR A 160 -19.90 -56.16 -44.23
CA THR A 160 -21.22 -55.63 -44.61
C THR A 160 -22.31 -56.19 -43.66
N ASP A 161 -23.45 -55.50 -43.59
CA ASP A 161 -24.84 -55.98 -43.46
C ASP A 161 -25.24 -56.74 -42.15
N ASP A 162 -26.44 -56.63 -41.57
CA ASP A 162 -27.74 -56.17 -42.07
C ASP A 162 -28.74 -56.06 -40.89
N GLU A 163 -29.84 -55.33 -41.13
CA GLU A 163 -31.20 -55.48 -40.55
C GLU A 163 -31.44 -55.23 -39.03
N ARG A 164 -32.49 -54.55 -38.53
CA ARG A 164 -33.76 -54.05 -39.11
C ARG A 164 -34.62 -53.39 -38.01
N SER A 165 -35.37 -52.34 -38.42
CA SER A 165 -36.65 -51.77 -37.91
C SER A 165 -36.86 -51.50 -36.41
N GLY A 166 -37.59 -50.44 -36.02
CA GLY A 166 -38.39 -49.48 -36.78
C GLY A 166 -39.11 -48.51 -35.83
N ASP A 167 -39.44 -47.35 -36.37
CA ASP A 167 -40.27 -46.30 -35.78
C ASP A 167 -41.76 -46.70 -35.70
N ASP A 168 -42.44 -46.21 -34.65
CA ASP A 168 -43.81 -45.66 -34.69
C ASP A 168 -43.90 -44.55 -33.61
#